data_AF-A0A7C5WX68-F1
#
_entry.id   AF-A0A7C5WX68-F1
#
_cell.length_a   1.000
_cell.length_b   1.000
_cell.length_c   1.000
_cell.angle_alpha   90.00
_cell.angle_beta   90.00
_cell.angle_gamma   90.00
#
_symmetry.space_group_name_H-M   'P 1'
#
loop_
_entity.id
_entity.type
_entity.pdbx_description
1 polymer ?
#
loop_
_entity_poly.entity_id
_entity_poly.type
_entity_poly.pdbx_seq_one_letter_code
_entity_poly.pdbx_strand_id
1 'polypeptide(L)' 'MHLLKEVKIFLSLFLLLSLAMHFQAWLDHPLAHIKSLSGSPMGLWHPFWITAVVYIVLLLFRLVWRTGKRVFG' A
#
# COMPACT_ATOMS: atom_id res chain seq x y z
N MET A 1 8.52 6.05 -16.60
CA MET A 1 7.74 5.41 -15.51
C MET A 1 6.69 4.56 -16.22
N HIS A 2 6.74 3.24 -16.10
CA HIS A 2 5.80 2.38 -16.82
C HIS A 2 4.57 2.14 -15.93
N LEU A 3 3.38 2.52 -16.41
CA LEU A 3 2.14 2.42 -15.64
C LEU A 3 1.93 1.01 -15.06
N LEU A 4 2.09 -0.04 -15.89
CA LEU A 4 1.95 -1.43 -15.46
C LEU A 4 2.90 -1.81 -14.31
N LYS A 5 4.10 -1.23 -14.28
CA LYS A 5 5.06 -1.48 -13.20
C LYS A 5 4.59 -0.85 -11.90
N GLU A 6 4.09 0.38 -11.94
CA GLU A 6 3.60 1.06 -10.74
C GLU A 6 2.30 0.45 -10.23
N VAL A 7 1.39 0.02 -11.11
CA VAL A 7 0.18 -0.74 -10.72
C VAL A 7 0.58 -2.04 -10.00
N LYS A 8 1.56 -2.78 -10.52
CA LYS A 8 2.07 -3.98 -9.85
C LYS A 8 2.63 -3.66 -8.46
N ILE A 9 3.46 -2.62 -8.35
CA ILE A 9 4.04 -2.20 -7.05
C ILE A 9 2.93 -1.81 -6.07
N PHE A 10 1.95 -1.02 -6.50
CA PHE A 10 0.84 -0.59 -5.66
C PHE A 10 0.00 -1.78 -5.19
N LEU A 11 -0.37 -2.70 -6.08
CA LEU A 11 -1.12 -3.90 -5.73
C LEU A 11 -0.33 -4.82 -4.79
N SER A 12 0.98 -4.97 -5.01
CA SER A 12 1.83 -5.71 -4.09
C SER A 12 1.88 -5.07 -2.70
N LEU A 13 2.01 -3.74 -2.61
CA LEU A 13 1.96 -3.02 -1.34
C LEU A 13 0.61 -3.17 -0.66
N PHE A 14 -0.49 -3.05 -1.41
CA PHE A 14 -1.84 -3.24 -0.88
C PHE A 14 -2.00 -4.62 -0.24
N LEU A 15 -1.63 -5.69 -0.95
CA LEU A 15 -1.77 -7.06 -0.45
C LEU A 15 -0.86 -7.31 0.76
N LEU A 16 0.41 -6.89 0.69
CA LEU A 16 1.36 -7.07 1.77
C LEU A 16 0.95 -6.29 3.02
N LEU A 17 0.52 -5.04 2.87
CA LEU A 17 0.13 -4.20 4.00
C LEU A 17 -1.18 -4.68 4.63
N SER A 18 -2.17 -5.06 3.81
CA SER A 18 -3.42 -5.65 4.28
C SER A 18 -3.16 -6.94 5.07
N LEU A 19 -2.36 -7.84 4.52
CA LEU A 19 -2.04 -9.11 5.16
C LEU A 19 -1.17 -8.92 6.42
N ALA A 20 -0.17 -8.03 6.39
CA ALA A 20 0.70 -7.77 7.53
C ALA A 20 -0.05 -7.13 8.71
N MET A 21 -0.97 -6.20 8.43
CA MET A 21 -1.70 -5.47 9.47
C MET A 21 -2.90 -6.24 10.02
N HIS A 22 -3.53 -7.10 9.21
CA HIS A 22 -4.74 -7.83 9.56
C HIS A 22 -4.57 -9.35 9.43
N PHE A 23 -3.35 -9.86 9.67
CA PHE A 23 -3.00 -11.27 9.44
C PHE A 23 -3.99 -12.26 10.09
N GLN A 24 -4.23 -12.11 11.39
CA GLN A 24 -5.16 -12.99 12.13
C GLN A 24 -6.59 -12.86 11.60
N ALA A 25 -7.07 -11.64 11.34
CA ALA A 25 -8.42 -11.44 10.82
C ALA A 25 -8.63 -12.06 9.42
N TRP A 26 -7.58 -12.04 8.58
CA TRP A 26 -7.59 -12.71 7.28
C TRP A 26 -7.58 -14.23 7.39
N LEU A 27 -6.88 -14.81 8.38
CA LEU A 27 -6.81 -16.26 8.57
C LEU A 27 -8.08 -16.82 9.24
N ASP A 28 -8.54 -16.16 10.30
CA ASP A 28 -9.64 -16.70 11.13
C ASP A 28 -11.00 -16.41 10.49
N HIS A 29 -11.20 -15.18 10.01
CA HIS A 29 -12.53 -14.68 9.63
C HIS A 29 -12.50 -13.75 8.39
N PRO A 30 -11.99 -14.20 7.23
CA PRO A 30 -11.76 -13.35 6.05
C PRO A 30 -13.04 -12.64 5.56
N LEU A 31 -14.17 -13.36 5.52
CA LEU A 31 -15.44 -12.79 5.07
C LEU A 31 -15.99 -11.77 6.07
N ALA A 32 -15.82 -11.99 7.37
CA ALA A 32 -16.27 -11.05 8.40
C ALA A 32 -15.39 -9.79 8.39
N HIS A 33 -14.08 -9.96 8.19
CA HIS A 33 -13.15 -8.84 8.04
C HIS A 33 -13.53 -7.94 6.87
N ILE A 34 -13.84 -8.51 5.69
CA ILE A 34 -14.30 -7.72 4.55
C ILE A 34 -15.61 -6.98 4.86
N LYS A 35 -16.57 -7.65 5.51
CA LYS A 35 -17.86 -7.04 5.88
C LYS A 35 -17.70 -5.91 6.90
N SER A 36 -16.68 -5.95 7.76
CA SER A 36 -16.45 -4.91 8.77
C SER A 36 -15.77 -3.66 8.21
N LEU A 37 -15.24 -3.67 6.98
CA LEU A 37 -14.60 -2.48 6.39
C LEU A 37 -15.50 -1.25 6.37
N SER A 38 -16.80 -1.41 6.08
CA SER A 38 -17.75 -0.29 6.00
C SER A 38 -17.99 0.39 7.36
N GLY A 39 -17.79 -0.34 8.46
CA GLY A 39 -17.89 0.16 9.83
C GLY A 39 -16.58 0.66 10.42
N SER A 40 -15.48 0.64 9.65
CA SER A 40 -14.18 1.11 10.13
C SER A 40 -14.21 2.61 10.49
N PRO A 41 -13.60 3.03 11.62
CA PRO A 41 -13.45 4.45 11.96
C PRO A 41 -12.71 5.27 10.90
N MET A 42 -11.88 4.61 10.07
CA MET A 42 -11.15 5.23 8.96
C MET A 42 -11.92 5.20 7.63
N GLY A 43 -13.15 4.67 7.64
CA GLY A 43 -14.01 4.51 6.47
C GLY A 43 -13.67 3.31 5.58
N LEU A 44 -14.55 3.02 4.62
CA LEU A 44 -14.45 1.87 3.71
C LEU A 44 -13.14 1.83 2.91
N TRP A 45 -12.60 3.00 2.55
CA TRP A 45 -11.49 3.12 1.62
C TRP A 45 -10.11 3.19 2.28
N HIS A 46 -10.03 3.09 3.62
CA HIS A 46 -8.77 3.21 4.35
C HIS A 46 -7.63 2.30 3.84
N PRO A 47 -7.85 1.05 3.37
CA PRO A 47 -6.74 0.23 2.87
C PRO A 47 -6.08 0.86 1.64
N PHE A 48 -6.87 1.53 0.78
CA PHE A 48 -6.36 2.18 -0.42
C PHE A 48 -5.61 3.47 -0.08
N TRP A 49 -6.14 4.30 0.81
CA TRP A 49 -5.47 5.56 1.18
C TRP A 49 -4.17 5.30 1.96
N ILE A 50 -4.15 4.32 2.87
CA ILE A 50 -2.92 3.93 3.59
C ILE A 50 -1.89 3.39 2.58
N THR A 51 -2.30 2.51 1.65
CA THR A 51 -1.41 2.03 0.59
C THR A 51 -0.88 3.18 -0.26
N ALA A 52 -1.72 4.17 -0.59
CA ALA A 52 -1.32 5.35 -1.34
C ALA A 52 -0.28 6.19 -0.60
N VAL A 53 -0.44 6.41 0.71
CA VAL A 53 0.55 7.11 1.53
C VAL A 53 1.90 6.37 1.50
N VAL A 54 1.91 5.05 1.74
CA VAL A 54 3.14 4.25 1.71
C VAL A 54 3.79 4.28 0.32
N TYR A 55 2.99 4.16 -0.73
CA TYR A 55 3.47 4.25 -2.10
C TYR A 55 4.08 5.62 -2.41
N ILE A 56 3.46 6.72 -1.97
CA ILE A 56 3.99 8.08 -2.12
C ILE A 56 5.33 8.21 -1.40
N VAL A 57 5.46 7.72 -0.17
CA VAL A 57 6.74 7.72 0.56
C VAL A 57 7.83 6.97 -0.21
N LEU A 58 7.51 5.78 -0.74
CA LEU A 58 8.43 5.02 -1.60
C LEU A 58 8.78 5.75 -2.90
N LEU A 59 7.84 6.50 -3.47
CA LEU A 59 8.06 7.28 -4.68
C LEU A 59 8.98 8.47 -4.40
N LEU A 60 8.80 9.16 -3.28
CA LEU A 60 9.69 10.23 -2.83
C LEU A 60 11.12 9.71 -2.59
N PHE A 61 11.26 8.57 -1.91
CA PHE A 61 12.57 7.94 -1.72
C PHE A 61 13.25 7.59 -3.05
N ARG A 62 12.50 6.96 -3.99
CA ARG A 62 13.00 6.65 -5.34
C ARG A 62 13.42 7.91 -6.11
N LEU A 63 12.66 9.00 -5.95
CA LEU A 63 12.97 10.27 -6.59
C LEU A 63 14.27 10.86 -6.05
N VAL A 64 14.42 10.95 -4.72
CA VAL A 64 15.62 11.46 -4.06
C VAL A 64 16.84 10.63 -4.43
N TRP A 65 16.75 9.30 -4.36
CA TRP A 65 17.82 8.39 -4.74
C TRP A 65 18.27 8.58 -6.19
N ARG A 66 17.31 8.67 -7.12
CA ARG A 66 17.60 8.88 -8.54
C ARG A 66 18.26 10.23 -8.80
N THR A 67 17.79 11.28 -8.15
CA THR A 67 18.38 12.62 -8.27
C THR A 67 19.78 12.64 -7.68
N GLY A 68 19.99 12.08 -6.49
CA GLY A 68 21.31 11.97 -5.86
C GLY A 68 22.32 11.25 -6.75
N LYS A 69 21.95 10.09 -7.32
CA LYS A 69 22.83 9.36 -8.26
C LYS A 69 23.16 10.12 -9.54
N ARG A 70 22.30 11.05 -9.97
CA ARG A 70 22.55 11.88 -11.16
C ARG A 70 23.46 13.07 -10.86
N VAL A 71 23.43 13.57 -9.63
CA VAL A 71 24.19 14.76 -9.20
C VAL A 71 25.60 14.38 -8.73
N PHE A 72 25.74 13.25 -8.05
CA PHE A 72 26.99 12.85 -7.37
C PHE A 72 27.68 11.61 -7.96
N GLY A 73 27.07 10.95 -8.95
CA GLY A 73 27.64 9.79 -9.64
C GLY A 73 27.83 10.08 -11.12
#